data_AF-A0A7V9AQ06-F1
#
_entry.id   AF-A0A7V9AQ06-F1
#
_cell.length_a   1.000
_cell.length_b   1.000
_cell.length_c   1.000
_cell.angle_alpha   90.00
_cell.angle_beta   90.00
_cell.angle_gamma   90.00
#
_symmetry.space_group_name_H-M   'P 1'
#
loop_
_entity.id
_entity.type
_entity.pdbx_description
1 polymer ?
#
loop_
_entity_poly.entity_id
_entity_poly.type
_entity_poly.pdbx_seq_one_letter_code
_entity_poly.pdbx_strand_id
1 'polypeptide(L)' 'MPTTPANQSDPSAMPVSDIPDRLCTWCKLLMMKRLVAGGQYIHYTCPQCIFQHTTKNVPKTSK' A
#
# COMPACT_ATOMS: atom_id res chain seq x y z
N MET A 1 2.77 -27.53 23.36
CA MET A 1 1.98 -26.97 22.24
C MET A 1 2.40 -25.51 22.08
N PRO A 2 3.17 -25.15 21.04
CA PRO A 2 3.59 -23.77 20.85
C PRO A 2 2.82 -23.14 19.69
N THR A 3 2.14 -22.03 19.94
CA THR A 3 1.86 -21.04 18.89
C THR A 3 1.95 -19.66 19.53
N THR A 4 3.19 -19.20 19.67
CA THR A 4 3.50 -17.80 19.94
C THR A 4 2.93 -16.97 18.77
N PRO A 5 2.14 -15.92 19.01
CA PRO A 5 1.74 -15.02 17.95
C PRO A 5 2.99 -14.29 17.48
N ALA A 6 3.42 -14.60 16.26
CA ALA A 6 4.50 -13.90 15.58
C ALA A 6 4.06 -12.44 15.40
N ASN A 7 4.50 -11.58 16.30
CA ASN A 7 4.62 -10.16 16.06
C ASN A 7 5.74 -9.98 15.02
N GLN A 8 5.46 -10.31 13.76
CA GLN A 8 6.35 -10.03 12.64
C GLN A 8 6.32 -8.52 12.38
N SER A 9 7.12 -7.79 13.15
CA SER A 9 7.64 -6.50 12.72
C SER A 9 8.63 -6.79 11.59
N ASP A 10 8.10 -6.92 10.38
CA ASP A 10 8.92 -6.98 9.17
C ASP A 10 9.66 -5.65 9.02
N PRO A 11 11.01 -5.61 9.05
CA PRO A 11 11.76 -4.36 8.93
C PRO A 11 11.61 -3.69 7.55
N SER A 12 10.94 -4.32 6.59
CA SER A 12 10.67 -3.77 5.25
C SER A 12 9.24 -3.26 5.07
N ALA A 13 8.41 -3.29 6.13
CA ALA A 13 7.10 -2.65 6.10
C ALA A 13 7.29 -1.12 6.14
N MET A 14 7.54 -0.51 4.98
CA MET A 14 7.52 0.94 4.85
C MET A 14 6.19 1.46 5.43
N PRO A 15 6.23 2.46 6.32
CA PRO A 15 5.01 2.97 6.92
C PRO A 15 4.08 3.44 5.80
N VAL A 16 2.79 3.11 5.90
CA VAL A 16 1.76 3.52 4.93
C VAL A 16 1.76 5.04 4.70
N SER A 17 2.27 5.80 5.68
CA SER A 17 2.51 7.25 5.62
C SER A 17 3.50 7.70 4.54
N ASP A 18 4.43 6.84 4.10
CA ASP A 18 5.41 7.15 3.04
C ASP A 18 4.86 6.93 1.62
N ILE A 19 3.70 6.27 1.51
CA ILE A 19 3.07 5.99 0.23
C ILE A 19 2.42 7.28 -0.30
N PRO A 20 2.73 7.69 -1.54
CA PRO A 20 2.15 8.91 -2.11
C PRO A 20 0.63 8.78 -2.25
N ASP A 21 -0.08 9.85 -1.91
CA ASP A 21 -1.50 9.93 -2.21
C ASP A 21 -1.73 10.09 -3.71
N ARG A 22 -2.73 9.38 -4.24
CA ARG A 22 -3.14 9.49 -5.63
C ARG A 22 -4.61 9.84 -5.74
N LEU A 23 -4.91 10.66 -6.74
CA LEU A 23 -6.27 11.00 -7.13
C LEU A 23 -6.77 10.01 -8.19
N CYS A 24 -8.04 9.67 -8.11
CA CYS A 24 -8.70 8.91 -9.17
C CYS A 24 -8.69 9.71 -10.48
N THR A 25 -8.33 9.08 -11.60
CA THR A 25 -8.31 9.72 -12.93
C THR A 25 -9.66 10.31 -13.34
N TRP A 26 -10.75 9.66 -12.92
CA TRP A 26 -12.11 10.05 -13.31
C TRP A 26 -12.72 11.03 -12.31
N CYS A 27 -12.78 10.65 -11.04
CA CYS A 27 -13.46 11.43 -10.00
C CYS A 27 -12.59 12.54 -9.41
N LYS A 28 -11.26 12.51 -9.63
CA LYS A 28 -10.28 13.43 -9.02
C LYS A 28 -10.33 13.46 -7.48
N LEU A 29 -10.84 12.41 -6.86
CA LEU A 29 -10.90 12.22 -5.41
C LEU A 29 -9.71 11.39 -4.91
N LEU A 30 -9.32 11.60 -3.65
CA LEU A 30 -8.30 10.80 -2.97
C LEU A 30 -8.71 9.34 -2.95
N MET A 31 -7.81 8.48 -3.45
CA MET A 31 -8.00 7.04 -3.44
C MET A 31 -7.51 6.45 -2.12
N MET A 32 -8.20 5.42 -1.66
CA MET A 32 -7.72 4.60 -0.54
C MET A 32 -6.50 3.81 -1.01
N LYS A 33 -5.39 3.91 -0.27
CA LYS A 33 -4.15 3.17 -0.55
C LYS A 33 -3.97 2.03 0.45
N ARG A 34 -3.59 0.85 -0.04
CA ARG A 34 -3.31 -0.33 0.78
C ARG A 34 -2.08 -1.04 0.27
N LEU A 35 -1.16 -1.36 1.17
CA LEU A 35 -0.05 -2.26 0.88
C LEU A 35 -0.53 -3.71 0.84
N VAL A 36 -0.16 -4.42 -0.21
CA VAL A 36 -0.42 -5.85 -0.38
C VAL A 36 0.88 -6.59 -0.71
N ALA A 37 0.84 -7.92 -0.65
CA ALA A 37 2.00 -8.81 -0.85
C ALA A 37 3.22 -8.39 0.00
N GLY A 38 2.99 -8.11 1.29
CA GLY A 38 4.05 -7.75 2.23
C GLY A 38 4.67 -6.36 2.00
N GLY A 39 3.96 -5.43 1.36
CA GLY A 39 4.48 -4.08 1.11
C GLY A 39 5.11 -3.88 -0.27
N GLN A 40 5.08 -4.88 -1.14
CA GLN A 40 5.66 -4.83 -2.49
C GLN A 40 4.77 -4.13 -3.52
N TYR A 41 3.46 -4.07 -3.26
CA TYR A 41 2.50 -3.46 -4.17
C TYR A 41 1.55 -2.56 -3.37
N ILE A 42 1.19 -1.44 -3.98
CA ILE A 42 0.18 -0.52 -3.47
C ILE A 42 -1.06 -0.67 -4.33
N HIS A 43 -2.18 -0.99 -3.71
CA HIS A 43 -3.50 -0.93 -4.32
C HIS A 43 -4.14 0.41 -3.98
N TYR A 44 -4.43 1.20 -5.00
CA TYR A 44 -5.26 2.41 -4.92
C TYR A 44 -6.69 2.06 -5.34
N THR A 45 -7.67 2.44 -4.54
CA THR A 45 -9.09 2.22 -4.85
C THR A 45 -9.87 3.52 -4.67
N CYS A 46 -10.61 3.93 -5.69
CA CYS A 46 -11.48 5.08 -5.58
C CYS A 46 -12.74 4.73 -4.77
N PRO A 47 -13.10 5.50 -3.73
CA PRO A 47 -14.31 5.22 -2.94
C PRO A 47 -15.62 5.50 -3.70
N GLN A 48 -15.57 6.29 -4.78
CA GLN A 48 -16.75 6.71 -5.53
C GLN A 48 -17.06 5.79 -6.71
N CYS A 49 -16.06 5.50 -7.55
CA CYS A 49 -16.25 4.70 -8.76
C CYS A 49 -15.67 3.29 -8.66
N ILE A 50 -15.08 2.92 -7.52
CA ILE A 50 -14.46 1.60 -7.27
C ILE A 50 -13.30 1.28 -8.24
N PHE A 51 -12.82 2.27 -8.99
CA PHE A 51 -11.67 2.10 -9.88
C PHE A 51 -10.44 1.70 -9.08
N GLN A 52 -9.82 0.59 -9.44
CA GLN A 52 -8.62 0.06 -8.80
C GLN A 52 -7.39 0.29 -9.67
N HIS A 53 -6.31 0.71 -9.05
CA HIS A 53 -5.01 0.85 -9.69
C HIS A 53 -3.94 0.26 -8.79
N THR A 54 -3.17 -0.69 -9.32
CA THR A 54 -2.07 -1.32 -8.59
C THR A 54 -0.75 -0.78 -9.09
N THR A 55 0.07 -0.28 -8.19
CA THR A 55 1.43 0.19 -8.49
C THR A 55 2.43 -0.66 -7.72
N LYS A 56 3.54 -1.05 -8.36
CA LYS A 56 4.66 -1.65 -7.62
C LYS A 56 5.22 -0.62 -6.66
N ASN A 57 5.25 -0.97 -5.38
CA ASN A 57 6.02 -0.24 -4.40
C ASN A 57 7.48 -0.64 -4.61
N VAL A 58 8.17 0.04 -5.53
CA VAL A 58 9.62 -0.14 -5.66
C VAL A 58 10.20 0.60 -4.46
N PRO A 59 10.72 -0.08 -3.42
CA PRO A 59 11.46 0.62 -2.39
C PRO A 59 12.58 1.34 -3.13
N LYS A 60 12.63 2.67 -3.01
CA LYS A 60 13.80 3.41 -3.47
C LYS A 60 14.95 2.88 -2.62
N THR A 61 15.72 1.95 -3.16
CA THR A 61 17.10 1.76 -2.75
C THR A 61 17.77 3.09 -3.07
N SER A 62 17.66 4.03 -2.14
CA SER A 62 18.47 5.24 -2.09
C SER A 62 19.89 4.75 -1.91
N LYS A 63 20.58 4.63 -3.04
CA LYS A 63 22.02 4.42 -3.11
C LYS A 63 22.74 5.72 -2.79
#